data_AF-A0A1L3A3B9-F1
#
_entry.id   AF-A0A1L3A3B9-F1
#
_cell.length_a   1.000
_cell.length_b   1.000
_cell.length_c   1.000
_cell.angle_alpha   90.00
_cell.angle_beta   90.00
_cell.angle_gamma   90.00
#
_symmetry.space_group_name_H-M   'P 1'
#
loop_
_entity.id
_entity.type
_entity.pdbx_description
1 polymer ?
#
loop_
_entity_poly.entity_id
_entity_poly.type
_entity_poly.pdbx_seq_one_letter_code
_entity_poly.pdbx_strand_id
1 'polypeptide(L)'
;FSVGLGLRHLFTKTMASTMKLKNAKDGEVVTRFPPEASGFIHIGHTKAALVNYILAQQYKGKMILRFDDTNCDKEKHEYEEAILQDLKTLGIKWDIGPTYTSDYFPQMLEMAEKMIHEDKAYCDDTPKEEMAKHRFDGTSTLCRSNSLEQNLKNWEEMKKASPEGLRFCLRAKLSVDNPNKALRDPVIYRCNLTPHPRHGDKYKVYPTYDFACPIVDSVEGVTHALRTSEYNDRNDQYKWMIKALGLRAPSLDDFSRLNMEYTVMSKRKLTEFVNTGKVWGWDDPRMPTARGLLRRGVHVQALWEFVKVQGMSKVSNTMEWEKIWNLNKKIIDPIAPRYTAMDQFRIPTTMKGVDAVSRQQALLHKKNPDIGSKEVTYGAKL
;
A
#
# COMPACT_ATOMS: atom_id res chain seq x y z
N PHE A 1 8.75 -27.56 -5.58
CA PHE A 1 7.79 -28.33 -4.76
C PHE A 1 6.38 -28.01 -5.20
N SER A 2 5.75 -28.96 -5.89
CA SER A 2 4.37 -28.86 -6.38
C SER A 2 3.40 -28.87 -5.20
N VAL A 3 2.87 -27.71 -4.82
CA VAL A 3 1.75 -27.61 -3.87
C VAL A 3 0.46 -27.65 -4.69
N GLY A 4 0.21 -28.81 -5.28
CA GLY A 4 -0.92 -29.07 -6.18
C GLY A 4 -2.12 -29.66 -5.43
N LEU A 5 -3.29 -29.08 -5.70
CA LEU A 5 -4.65 -29.60 -5.51
C LEU A 5 -5.19 -29.85 -4.09
N GLY A 6 -4.41 -30.33 -3.12
CA GLY A 6 -4.95 -30.76 -1.81
C GLY A 6 -5.52 -29.65 -0.93
N LEU A 7 -5.05 -28.41 -1.07
CA LEU A 7 -5.50 -27.31 -0.21
C LEU A 7 -6.83 -26.68 -0.64
N ARG A 8 -7.32 -26.89 -1.88
CA ARG A 8 -8.53 -26.21 -2.38
C ARG A 8 -9.78 -26.46 -1.53
N HIS A 9 -9.84 -27.58 -0.80
CA HIS A 9 -11.03 -28.00 -0.06
C HIS A 9 -11.12 -27.54 1.39
N LEU A 10 -10.05 -26.97 1.97
CA LEU A 10 -10.09 -26.38 3.32
C LEU A 10 -10.54 -24.91 3.33
N PHE A 11 -10.81 -24.32 2.17
CA PHE A 11 -11.03 -22.88 1.99
C PHE A 11 -12.49 -22.39 2.16
N THR A 12 -13.40 -23.21 2.69
CA THR A 12 -14.83 -22.85 2.80
C THR A 12 -15.43 -22.96 4.20
N LYS A 13 -14.63 -23.17 5.27
CA LYS A 13 -15.11 -22.99 6.65
C LYS A 13 -14.74 -21.61 7.18
N THR A 14 -15.63 -20.69 6.81
CA THR A 14 -15.77 -19.28 7.14
C THR A 14 -15.64 -18.98 8.64
N MET A 15 -14.56 -18.34 9.08
CA MET A 15 -14.76 -17.24 10.03
C MET A 15 -15.33 -16.10 9.19
N ALA A 16 -16.56 -15.68 9.47
CA ALA A 16 -17.17 -14.54 8.81
C ALA A 16 -16.22 -13.35 8.94
N SER A 17 -15.74 -12.85 7.80
CA SER A 17 -14.96 -11.61 7.78
C SER A 17 -15.81 -10.53 8.43
N THR A 18 -15.30 -9.90 9.48
CA THR A 18 -15.99 -8.76 10.14
C THR A 18 -16.05 -7.53 9.24
N MET A 19 -15.35 -7.56 8.10
CA MET A 19 -15.31 -6.49 7.11
C MET A 19 -16.60 -6.50 6.27
N LYS A 20 -17.35 -5.39 6.34
CA LYS A 20 -18.55 -5.16 5.53
C LYS A 20 -18.46 -3.80 4.87
N LEU A 21 -18.87 -3.77 3.61
CA LEU A 21 -19.00 -2.53 2.83
C LEU A 21 -20.44 -2.02 2.94
N LYS A 22 -20.59 -0.70 3.04
CA LYS A 22 -21.91 -0.06 3.02
C LYS A 22 -22.45 -0.03 1.60
N ASN A 23 -23.72 -0.40 1.42
CA ASN A 23 -24.39 -0.41 0.10
C ASN A 23 -23.71 -1.28 -0.96
N ALA A 24 -22.92 -2.28 -0.55
CA ALA A 24 -22.32 -3.23 -1.47
C ALA A 24 -23.37 -4.22 -1.99
N LYS A 25 -23.32 -4.46 -3.30
CA LYS A 25 -24.09 -5.48 -4.00
C LYS A 25 -23.15 -6.51 -4.58
N ASP A 26 -23.53 -7.78 -4.44
CA ASP A 26 -22.78 -8.90 -5.03
C ASP A 26 -22.61 -8.69 -6.54
N GLY A 27 -21.39 -8.89 -7.06
CA GLY A 27 -21.05 -8.74 -8.46
C GLY A 27 -20.74 -7.30 -8.91
N GLU A 28 -21.15 -6.28 -8.15
CA GLU A 28 -20.96 -4.86 -8.50
C GLU A 28 -19.78 -4.20 -7.81
N VAL A 29 -19.24 -4.80 -6.73
CA VAL A 29 -18.14 -4.21 -5.96
C VAL A 29 -16.86 -4.14 -6.80
N VAL A 30 -16.34 -2.94 -6.99
CA VAL A 30 -15.00 -2.67 -7.51
C VAL A 30 -14.16 -1.96 -6.44
N THR A 31 -13.07 -2.59 -6.00
CA THR A 31 -12.05 -2.01 -5.10
C THR A 31 -10.75 -1.76 -5.85
N ARG A 32 -9.77 -1.09 -5.22
CA ARG A 32 -8.42 -0.94 -5.79
C ARG A 32 -7.32 -0.93 -4.74
N PHE A 33 -6.19 -1.53 -5.06
CA PHE A 33 -4.93 -1.31 -4.36
C PHE A 33 -4.05 -0.39 -5.21
N PRO A 34 -3.85 0.88 -4.78
CA PRO A 34 -3.10 1.86 -5.55
C PRO A 34 -1.71 2.14 -4.94
N PRO A 35 -0.70 1.25 -5.05
CA PRO A 35 0.63 1.52 -4.52
C PRO A 35 1.40 2.53 -5.38
N GLU A 36 2.18 3.41 -4.74
CA GLU A 36 3.30 4.11 -5.37
C GLU A 36 4.50 3.13 -5.51
N ALA A 37 5.13 3.05 -6.67
CA ALA A 37 6.34 2.26 -6.90
C ALA A 37 7.59 2.99 -6.40
N SER A 38 7.53 3.42 -5.14
CA SER A 38 8.56 4.17 -4.42
C SER A 38 9.33 3.32 -3.38
N GLY A 39 9.07 2.02 -3.33
CA GLY A 39 9.72 1.08 -2.42
C GLY A 39 8.95 -0.23 -2.23
N PHE A 40 9.59 -1.23 -1.63
CA PHE A 40 9.00 -2.52 -1.34
C PHE A 40 7.81 -2.43 -0.37
N ILE A 41 6.84 -3.34 -0.50
CA ILE A 41 5.69 -3.38 0.40
C ILE A 41 6.05 -3.96 1.76
N HIS A 42 5.59 -3.28 2.80
CA HIS A 42 5.63 -3.72 4.18
C HIS A 42 4.28 -4.23 4.66
N ILE A 43 4.24 -4.83 5.85
CA ILE A 43 3.02 -5.42 6.42
C ILE A 43 1.80 -4.48 6.43
N GLY A 44 2.00 -3.17 6.61
CA GLY A 44 0.92 -2.18 6.44
C GLY A 44 0.32 -2.12 5.02
N HIS A 45 1.14 -2.18 3.97
CA HIS A 45 0.68 -2.29 2.59
C HIS A 45 0.05 -3.66 2.32
N THR A 46 0.61 -4.73 2.91
CA THR A 46 0.01 -6.07 2.87
C THR A 46 -1.41 -6.06 3.43
N LYS A 47 -1.66 -5.37 4.55
CA LYS A 47 -3.03 -5.14 5.08
C LYS A 47 -3.90 -4.44 4.04
N ALA A 48 -3.46 -3.32 3.48
CA ALA A 48 -4.26 -2.57 2.51
C ALA A 48 -4.60 -3.40 1.26
N ALA A 49 -3.63 -4.14 0.70
CA ALA A 49 -3.84 -5.00 -0.45
C ALA A 49 -4.80 -6.15 -0.14
N LEU A 50 -4.60 -6.85 0.99
CA LEU A 50 -5.47 -7.95 1.40
C LEU A 50 -6.88 -7.50 1.75
N VAL A 51 -7.08 -6.35 2.38
CA VAL A 51 -8.42 -5.80 2.67
C VAL A 51 -9.18 -5.56 1.36
N ASN A 52 -8.57 -4.87 0.40
CA ASN A 52 -9.19 -4.62 -0.90
C ASN A 52 -9.51 -5.93 -1.65
N TYR A 53 -8.58 -6.88 -1.62
CA TYR A 53 -8.75 -8.20 -2.26
C TYR A 53 -9.86 -9.02 -1.61
N ILE A 54 -9.82 -9.20 -0.29
CA ILE A 54 -10.79 -10.01 0.45
C ILE A 54 -12.20 -9.46 0.25
N LEU A 55 -12.38 -8.14 0.26
CA LEU A 55 -13.68 -7.52 0.04
C LEU A 55 -14.19 -7.68 -1.39
N ALA A 56 -13.33 -7.52 -2.39
CA ALA A 56 -13.71 -7.83 -3.77
C ALA A 56 -14.19 -9.29 -3.88
N GLN A 57 -13.44 -10.24 -3.33
CA GLN A 57 -13.81 -11.66 -3.38
C GLN A 57 -15.09 -11.97 -2.59
N GLN A 58 -15.27 -11.37 -1.40
CA GLN A 58 -16.44 -11.57 -0.53
C GLN A 58 -17.74 -11.16 -1.23
N TYR A 59 -17.71 -10.09 -2.02
CA TYR A 59 -18.86 -9.59 -2.77
C TYR A 59 -18.83 -10.00 -4.24
N LYS A 60 -18.04 -11.03 -4.63
CA LYS A 60 -17.91 -11.51 -6.01
C LYS A 60 -17.63 -10.40 -7.02
N GLY A 61 -16.95 -9.37 -6.57
CA GLY A 61 -16.60 -8.17 -7.30
C GLY A 61 -15.23 -8.28 -7.96
N LYS A 62 -14.65 -7.11 -8.28
CA LYS A 62 -13.35 -6.98 -8.93
C LYS A 62 -12.40 -6.12 -8.11
N MET A 63 -11.12 -6.44 -8.18
CA MET A 63 -10.04 -5.62 -7.63
C MET A 63 -9.16 -5.08 -8.75
N ILE A 64 -8.96 -3.76 -8.76
CA ILE A 64 -7.98 -3.09 -9.63
C ILE A 64 -6.62 -3.05 -8.92
N LEU A 65 -5.56 -3.35 -9.66
CA LEU A 65 -4.20 -2.96 -9.29
C LEU A 65 -3.82 -1.72 -10.11
N ARG A 66 -3.53 -0.62 -9.42
CA ARG A 66 -3.14 0.65 -10.06
C ARG A 66 -1.82 1.16 -9.51
N PHE A 67 -0.83 1.43 -10.34
CA PHE A 67 0.34 2.17 -9.89
C PHE A 67 0.03 3.66 -9.86
N ASP A 68 0.20 4.27 -8.69
CA ASP A 68 -0.01 5.71 -8.51
C ASP A 68 1.29 6.48 -8.78
N ASP A 69 1.59 6.63 -10.07
CA ASP A 69 2.87 7.11 -10.59
C ASP A 69 2.90 8.64 -10.82
N THR A 70 2.12 9.41 -10.06
CA THR A 70 2.05 10.88 -10.19
C THR A 70 3.33 11.62 -9.79
N ASN A 71 4.31 10.94 -9.19
CA ASN A 71 5.50 11.55 -8.62
C ASN A 71 6.82 11.00 -9.21
N CYS A 72 7.31 11.63 -10.28
CA CYS A 72 8.49 11.21 -11.05
C CYS A 72 9.75 10.95 -10.21
N ASP A 73 9.97 11.68 -9.13
CA ASP A 73 11.23 11.60 -8.36
C ASP A 73 11.37 10.30 -7.56
N LYS A 74 10.27 9.58 -7.34
CA LYS A 74 10.24 8.41 -6.45
C LYS A 74 9.98 7.09 -7.17
N GLU A 75 9.37 7.14 -8.34
CA GLU A 75 8.94 5.96 -9.06
C GLU A 75 10.13 5.27 -9.74
N LYS A 76 10.26 3.95 -9.53
CA LYS A 76 11.26 3.15 -10.20
C LYS A 76 10.68 1.81 -10.67
N HIS A 77 11.09 1.40 -11.88
CA HIS A 77 10.66 0.14 -12.47
C HIS A 77 10.97 -1.09 -11.60
N GLU A 78 12.13 -1.09 -10.92
CA GLU A 78 12.52 -2.17 -9.98
C GLU A 78 11.48 -2.40 -8.86
N TYR A 79 10.81 -1.34 -8.41
CA TYR A 79 9.79 -1.44 -7.36
C TYR A 79 8.46 -1.93 -7.92
N GLU A 80 8.10 -1.58 -9.15
CA GLU A 80 6.89 -2.10 -9.81
C GLU A 80 6.94 -3.63 -9.90
N GLU A 81 8.03 -4.16 -10.47
CA GLU A 81 8.22 -5.62 -10.59
C GLU A 81 8.22 -6.30 -9.22
N ALA A 82 8.88 -5.68 -8.23
CA ALA A 82 8.92 -6.21 -6.88
C ALA A 82 7.53 -6.27 -6.24
N ILE A 83 6.71 -5.22 -6.39
CA ILE A 83 5.34 -5.16 -5.88
C ILE A 83 4.47 -6.23 -6.56
N LEU A 84 4.56 -6.38 -7.87
CA LEU A 84 3.82 -7.41 -8.62
C LEU A 84 4.18 -8.82 -8.12
N GLN A 85 5.46 -9.09 -7.90
CA GLN A 85 5.92 -10.37 -7.39
C GLN A 85 5.49 -10.61 -5.93
N ASP A 86 5.51 -9.57 -5.10
CA ASP A 86 5.07 -9.67 -3.70
C ASP A 86 3.57 -9.95 -3.61
N LEU A 87 2.75 -9.28 -4.42
CA LEU A 87 1.31 -9.54 -4.49
C LEU A 87 1.02 -10.99 -4.92
N LYS A 88 1.72 -11.50 -5.95
CA LYS A 88 1.63 -12.90 -6.38
C LYS A 88 2.01 -13.87 -5.26
N THR A 89 3.10 -13.58 -4.55
CA THR A 89 3.59 -14.42 -3.43
C THR A 89 2.61 -14.41 -2.27
N LEU A 90 1.95 -13.27 -2.04
CA LEU A 90 0.86 -13.13 -1.07
C LEU A 90 -0.43 -13.82 -1.54
N GLY A 91 -0.50 -14.38 -2.75
CA GLY A 91 -1.72 -14.99 -3.30
C GLY A 91 -2.81 -13.99 -3.69
N ILE A 92 -2.45 -12.71 -3.83
CA ILE A 92 -3.36 -11.64 -4.23
C ILE A 92 -3.39 -11.59 -5.75
N LYS A 93 -4.60 -11.63 -6.31
CA LYS A 93 -4.86 -11.45 -7.73
C LYS A 93 -5.66 -10.17 -7.93
N TRP A 94 -5.46 -9.53 -9.06
CA TRP A 94 -6.26 -8.40 -9.50
C TRP A 94 -6.98 -8.78 -10.79
N ASP A 95 -8.19 -8.29 -10.96
CA ASP A 95 -9.05 -8.57 -12.10
C ASP A 95 -8.81 -7.57 -13.24
N ILE A 96 -8.34 -6.37 -12.90
CA ILE A 96 -8.08 -5.26 -13.82
C ILE A 96 -6.71 -4.68 -13.51
N GLY A 97 -5.91 -4.46 -14.55
CA GLY A 97 -4.58 -3.85 -14.46
C GLY A 97 -3.40 -4.83 -14.61
N PRO A 98 -2.15 -4.39 -14.34
CA PRO A 98 -1.81 -3.09 -13.74
C PRO A 98 -2.22 -1.90 -14.62
N THR A 99 -2.97 -0.96 -14.06
CA THR A 99 -3.23 0.35 -14.66
C THR A 99 -2.28 1.39 -14.05
N TYR A 100 -2.15 2.56 -14.68
CA TYR A 100 -1.24 3.61 -14.23
C TYR A 100 -2.00 4.93 -14.16
N THR A 101 -1.84 5.69 -13.06
CA THR A 101 -2.48 7.01 -12.93
C THR A 101 -2.06 7.93 -14.07
N SER A 102 -0.82 7.82 -14.54
CA SER A 102 -0.27 8.60 -15.65
C SER A 102 -0.97 8.40 -17.00
N ASP A 103 -1.60 7.25 -17.22
CA ASP A 103 -2.40 7.00 -18.44
C ASP A 103 -3.57 7.98 -18.56
N TYR A 104 -4.01 8.58 -17.43
CA TYR A 104 -5.10 9.54 -17.36
C TYR A 104 -4.65 11.00 -17.35
N PHE A 105 -3.35 11.30 -17.47
CA PHE A 105 -2.85 12.68 -17.49
C PHE A 105 -3.53 13.59 -18.54
N PRO A 106 -3.79 13.15 -19.79
CA PRO A 106 -4.53 13.98 -20.76
C PRO A 106 -5.90 14.42 -20.22
N GLN A 107 -6.68 13.48 -19.69
CA GLN A 107 -8.00 13.74 -19.12
C GLN A 107 -7.92 14.66 -17.89
N MET A 108 -6.89 14.49 -17.05
CA MET A 108 -6.69 15.35 -15.87
C MET A 108 -6.33 16.79 -16.26
N LEU A 109 -5.57 17.00 -17.33
CA LEU A 109 -5.24 18.33 -17.85
C LEU A 109 -6.49 19.04 -18.39
N GLU A 110 -7.33 18.34 -19.17
CA GLU A 110 -8.62 18.87 -19.64
C GLU A 110 -9.53 19.25 -18.46
N MET A 111 -9.58 18.42 -17.42
CA MET A 111 -10.34 18.72 -16.20
C MET A 111 -9.80 19.93 -15.45
N ALA A 112 -8.47 20.10 -15.36
CA ALA A 112 -7.85 21.26 -14.75
C ALA A 112 -8.18 22.55 -15.51
N GLU A 113 -8.13 22.52 -16.85
CA GLU A 113 -8.50 23.64 -17.71
C GLU A 113 -9.99 24.00 -17.55
N LYS A 114 -10.86 22.99 -17.52
CA LYS A 114 -12.29 23.19 -17.22
C LYS A 114 -12.49 23.87 -15.86
N MET A 115 -11.76 23.46 -14.84
CA MET A 115 -11.84 24.11 -13.52
C MET A 115 -11.39 25.57 -13.55
N ILE A 116 -10.38 25.92 -14.34
CA ILE A 116 -9.97 27.32 -14.53
C ILE A 116 -11.08 28.12 -15.21
N HIS A 117 -11.68 27.58 -16.27
CA HIS A 117 -12.80 28.21 -16.98
C HIS A 117 -14.04 28.44 -16.10
N GLU A 118 -14.29 27.55 -15.14
CA GLU A 118 -15.44 27.62 -14.22
C GLU A 118 -15.14 28.42 -12.92
N ASP A 119 -14.01 29.14 -12.86
CA ASP A 119 -13.51 29.85 -11.66
C ASP A 119 -13.37 28.94 -10.41
N LYS A 120 -13.09 27.66 -10.63
CA LYS A 120 -12.85 26.64 -9.58
C LYS A 120 -11.37 26.35 -9.36
N ALA A 121 -10.47 26.95 -10.14
CA ALA A 121 -9.03 26.86 -9.96
C ALA A 121 -8.32 28.13 -10.43
N TYR A 122 -7.15 28.40 -9.85
CA TYR A 122 -6.33 29.56 -10.19
C TYR A 122 -4.83 29.25 -10.04
N CYS A 123 -4.00 29.93 -10.82
CA CYS A 123 -2.54 29.82 -10.74
C CYS A 123 -2.01 30.75 -9.65
N ASP A 124 -1.11 30.25 -8.81
CA ASP A 124 -0.56 30.96 -7.65
C ASP A 124 0.96 30.82 -7.59
N ASP A 125 1.69 31.94 -7.68
CA ASP A 125 3.14 32.04 -7.50
C ASP A 125 3.53 32.57 -6.11
N THR A 126 2.59 32.68 -5.17
CA THR A 126 2.89 33.06 -3.79
C THR A 126 3.96 32.12 -3.23
N PRO A 127 5.07 32.63 -2.66
CA PRO A 127 6.11 31.80 -2.07
C PRO A 127 5.55 30.78 -1.07
N LYS A 128 6.10 29.58 -1.05
CA LYS A 128 5.57 28.44 -0.29
C LYS A 128 5.33 28.73 1.19
N GLU A 129 6.23 29.47 1.85
CA GLU A 129 6.12 29.82 3.27
C GLU A 129 4.97 30.81 3.52
N GLU A 130 4.83 31.80 2.65
CA GLU A 130 3.75 32.79 2.69
C GLU A 130 2.39 32.14 2.38
N MET A 131 2.34 31.27 1.37
CA MET A 131 1.16 30.47 1.06
C MET A 131 0.74 29.59 2.24
N ALA A 132 1.70 28.99 2.95
CA ALA A 132 1.42 28.20 4.15
C ALA A 132 0.85 29.07 5.27
N LYS A 133 1.36 30.31 5.43
CA LYS A 133 0.83 31.29 6.38
C LYS A 133 -0.61 31.70 6.04
N HIS A 134 -0.89 32.07 4.79
CA HIS A 134 -2.25 32.37 4.33
C HIS A 134 -3.22 31.22 4.60
N ARG A 135 -2.80 29.98 4.29
CA ARG A 135 -3.60 28.78 4.59
C ARG A 135 -3.79 28.56 6.08
N PHE A 136 -2.81 28.89 6.93
CA PHE A 136 -2.92 28.77 8.38
C PHE A 136 -3.89 29.82 8.95
N ASP A 137 -3.73 31.08 8.54
CA ASP A 137 -4.50 32.24 9.00
C ASP A 137 -5.92 32.29 8.42
N GLY A 138 -6.17 31.55 7.34
CA GLY A 138 -7.48 31.49 6.70
C GLY A 138 -7.74 32.65 5.73
N THR A 139 -6.69 33.21 5.12
CA THR A 139 -6.75 34.38 4.25
C THR A 139 -6.43 34.04 2.81
N SER A 140 -6.94 34.81 1.86
CA SER A 140 -6.66 34.64 0.43
C SER A 140 -5.27 35.15 0.06
N THR A 141 -4.61 34.46 -0.88
CA THR A 141 -3.47 35.02 -1.64
C THR A 141 -3.97 36.03 -2.67
N LEU A 142 -3.11 36.96 -3.10
CA LEU A 142 -3.46 37.95 -4.14
C LEU A 142 -3.86 37.27 -5.46
N CYS A 143 -3.19 36.15 -5.78
CA CYS A 143 -3.43 35.37 -6.99
C CYS A 143 -4.83 34.75 -7.06
N ARG A 144 -5.55 34.65 -5.93
CA ARG A 144 -6.92 34.11 -5.89
C ARG A 144 -7.92 34.93 -6.68
N SER A 145 -7.66 36.24 -6.85
CA SER A 145 -8.47 37.16 -7.65
C SER A 145 -7.96 37.36 -9.08
N ASN A 146 -7.03 36.53 -9.55
CA ASN A 146 -6.57 36.56 -10.94
C ASN A 146 -7.75 36.40 -11.92
N SER A 147 -7.72 37.13 -13.03
CA SER A 147 -8.69 36.98 -14.10
C SER A 147 -8.55 35.62 -14.79
N LEU A 148 -9.59 35.19 -15.50
CA LEU A 148 -9.55 33.96 -16.32
C LEU A 148 -8.37 33.99 -17.30
N GLU A 149 -8.20 35.09 -18.02
CA GLU A 149 -7.11 35.26 -19.00
C GLU A 149 -5.74 35.12 -18.35
N GLN A 150 -5.53 35.73 -17.18
CA GLN A 150 -4.27 35.61 -16.45
C GLN A 150 -4.00 34.17 -15.98
N ASN A 151 -5.02 33.48 -15.47
CA ASN A 151 -4.88 32.08 -15.05
C ASN A 151 -4.57 31.16 -16.23
N LEU A 152 -5.25 31.31 -17.37
CA LEU A 152 -4.96 30.53 -18.58
C LEU A 152 -3.55 30.80 -19.10
N LYS A 153 -3.12 32.07 -19.15
CA LYS A 153 -1.74 32.42 -19.53
C LYS A 153 -0.72 31.76 -18.61
N ASN A 154 -0.90 31.86 -17.28
CA ASN A 154 0.01 31.26 -16.31
C ASN A 154 0.01 29.72 -16.41
N TRP A 155 -1.15 29.11 -16.66
CA TRP A 155 -1.26 27.67 -16.85
C TRP A 155 -0.53 27.17 -18.09
N GLU A 156 -0.60 27.89 -19.22
CA GLU A 156 0.20 27.58 -20.41
C GLU A 156 1.71 27.67 -20.13
N GLU A 157 2.13 28.68 -19.38
CA GLU A 157 3.53 28.81 -18.98
C GLU A 157 3.98 27.69 -18.04
N MET A 158 3.11 27.25 -17.12
CA MET A 158 3.35 26.06 -16.29
C MET A 158 3.52 24.80 -17.14
N LYS A 159 2.62 24.55 -18.11
CA LYS A 159 2.68 23.36 -19.00
C LYS A 159 3.98 23.31 -19.82
N LYS A 160 4.52 24.47 -20.21
CA LYS A 160 5.83 24.60 -20.88
C LYS A 160 7.02 24.51 -19.92
N ALA A 161 6.77 24.61 -18.61
CA ALA A 161 7.77 24.86 -17.58
C ALA A 161 8.77 25.97 -17.95
N SER A 162 8.24 27.10 -18.44
CA SER A 162 9.05 28.30 -18.64
C SER A 162 9.58 28.84 -17.29
N PRO A 163 10.60 29.71 -17.28
CA PRO A 163 11.08 30.32 -16.05
C PRO A 163 9.97 30.99 -15.22
N GLU A 164 8.97 31.56 -15.88
CA GLU A 164 7.79 32.11 -15.23
C GLU A 164 6.84 31.00 -14.73
N GLY A 165 6.54 30.01 -15.57
CA GLY A 165 5.70 28.86 -15.20
C GLY A 165 6.21 28.05 -14.00
N LEU A 166 7.53 27.96 -13.81
CA LEU A 166 8.14 27.28 -12.67
C LEU A 166 7.83 27.93 -11.31
N ARG A 167 7.41 29.20 -11.30
CA ARG A 167 7.03 29.92 -10.08
C ARG A 167 5.62 29.56 -9.62
N PHE A 168 4.77 29.11 -10.54
CA PHE A 168 3.35 28.87 -10.27
C PHE A 168 3.05 27.43 -9.84
N CYS A 169 1.99 27.29 -9.05
CA CYS A 169 1.24 26.06 -8.89
C CYS A 169 -0.23 26.32 -9.24
N LEU A 170 -0.98 25.27 -9.60
CA LEU A 170 -2.43 25.39 -9.78
C LEU A 170 -3.11 25.01 -8.46
N ARG A 171 -3.98 25.87 -7.95
CA ARG A 171 -4.75 25.65 -6.73
C ARG A 171 -6.22 25.54 -7.06
N ALA A 172 -6.92 24.64 -6.38
CA ALA A 172 -8.37 24.62 -6.44
C ALA A 172 -8.95 25.77 -5.58
N LYS A 173 -10.02 26.39 -6.05
CA LYS A 173 -10.69 27.54 -5.43
C LYS A 173 -11.92 27.03 -4.65
N LEU A 174 -11.72 26.74 -3.36
CA LEU A 174 -12.71 26.13 -2.47
C LEU A 174 -13.19 27.14 -1.43
N SER A 175 -12.32 27.46 -0.49
CA SER A 175 -12.57 28.30 0.69
C SER A 175 -11.21 28.64 1.27
N VAL A 176 -11.07 29.85 1.81
CA VAL A 176 -9.82 30.29 2.43
C VAL A 176 -9.79 29.99 3.93
N ASP A 177 -10.96 29.95 4.57
CA ASP A 177 -11.17 29.95 6.02
C ASP A 177 -11.80 28.68 6.58
N ASN A 178 -12.07 27.68 5.72
CA ASN A 178 -12.72 26.42 6.14
C ASN A 178 -12.07 25.83 7.41
N PRO A 179 -12.83 25.38 8.41
CA PRO A 179 -12.26 24.77 9.62
C PRO A 179 -11.39 23.55 9.31
N ASN A 180 -11.73 22.80 8.26
CA ASN A 180 -10.87 21.77 7.70
C ASN A 180 -9.80 22.42 6.78
N LYS A 181 -8.56 22.49 7.28
CA LYS A 181 -7.41 23.07 6.56
C LYS A 181 -7.08 22.37 5.23
N ALA A 182 -7.52 21.13 5.03
CA ALA A 182 -7.35 20.44 3.74
C ALA A 182 -8.19 21.05 2.62
N LEU A 183 -9.32 21.69 2.96
CA LEU A 183 -10.19 22.40 2.03
C LEU A 183 -9.73 23.83 1.73
N ARG A 184 -8.64 24.29 2.36
CA ARG A 184 -8.12 25.65 2.18
C ARG A 184 -7.29 25.77 0.92
N ASP A 185 -7.98 26.04 -0.19
CA ASP A 185 -7.49 26.19 -1.56
C ASP A 185 -6.25 25.30 -1.85
N PRO A 186 -6.41 23.96 -1.85
CA PRO A 186 -5.30 23.04 -1.96
C PRO A 186 -4.66 23.07 -3.37
N VAL A 187 -3.36 22.79 -3.41
CA VAL A 187 -2.61 22.63 -4.68
C VAL A 187 -3.07 21.36 -5.38
N ILE A 188 -3.41 21.49 -6.67
CA ILE A 188 -3.86 20.39 -7.54
C ILE A 188 -2.86 20.05 -8.65
N TYR A 189 -2.00 20.99 -9.07
CA TYR A 189 -0.87 20.74 -9.96
C TYR A 189 0.38 21.49 -9.56
N ARG A 190 1.54 20.91 -9.87
CA ARG A 190 2.86 21.50 -9.67
C ARG A 190 3.76 21.23 -10.88
N CYS A 191 4.69 22.13 -11.15
CA CYS A 191 5.75 21.89 -12.11
C CYS A 191 6.76 20.87 -11.56
N ASN A 192 7.21 19.93 -12.39
CA ASN A 192 8.36 19.07 -12.12
C ASN A 192 9.13 18.84 -13.43
N LEU A 193 10.44 19.06 -13.40
CA LEU A 193 11.31 18.88 -14.56
C LEU A 193 11.86 17.46 -14.68
N THR A 194 11.72 16.63 -13.64
CA THR A 194 12.14 15.23 -13.66
C THR A 194 11.33 14.45 -14.71
N PRO A 195 11.99 13.77 -15.67
CA PRO A 195 11.31 12.94 -16.65
C PRO A 195 10.45 11.86 -15.99
N HIS A 196 9.24 11.65 -16.49
CA HIS A 196 8.35 10.61 -16.01
C HIS A 196 8.84 9.21 -16.48
N PRO A 197 8.85 8.17 -15.63
CA PRO A 197 9.34 6.84 -16.02
C PRO A 197 8.69 6.26 -17.28
N ARG A 198 7.39 6.54 -17.50
CA ARG A 198 6.62 6.06 -18.66
C ARG A 198 6.46 7.06 -19.80
N HIS A 199 6.58 8.35 -19.51
CA HIS A 199 6.23 9.42 -20.47
C HIS A 199 7.41 10.34 -20.80
N GLY A 200 8.59 10.08 -20.22
CA GLY A 200 9.78 10.91 -20.38
C GLY A 200 9.45 12.38 -20.09
N ASP A 201 9.87 13.25 -21.00
CA ASP A 201 9.71 14.69 -20.89
C ASP A 201 8.38 15.24 -21.41
N LYS A 202 7.42 14.37 -21.76
CA LYS A 202 6.14 14.80 -22.37
C LYS A 202 5.35 15.78 -21.51
N TYR A 203 5.39 15.61 -20.18
CA TYR A 203 4.66 16.44 -19.24
C TYR A 203 5.63 17.19 -18.32
N LYS A 204 5.31 18.46 -18.06
CA LYS A 204 6.09 19.31 -17.14
C LYS A 204 5.30 19.74 -15.90
N VAL A 205 3.99 19.48 -15.91
CA VAL A 205 3.10 19.67 -14.76
C VAL A 205 2.52 18.32 -14.37
N TYR A 206 2.46 18.06 -13.07
CA TYR A 206 1.99 16.80 -12.51
C TYR A 206 0.89 17.05 -11.48
N PRO A 207 -0.20 16.26 -11.51
CA PRO A 207 -1.29 16.41 -10.57
C PRO A 207 -0.85 15.98 -9.17
N THR A 208 -1.47 16.56 -8.15
CA THR A 208 -1.32 16.06 -6.78
C THR A 208 -2.20 14.83 -6.56
N TYR A 209 -1.86 14.00 -5.57
CA TYR A 209 -2.64 12.82 -5.18
C TYR A 209 -4.12 13.15 -4.97
N ASP A 210 -4.43 14.26 -4.29
CA ASP A 210 -5.82 14.63 -3.96
C ASP A 210 -6.63 15.10 -5.18
N PHE A 211 -5.96 15.48 -6.28
CA PHE A 211 -6.61 15.78 -7.55
C PHE A 211 -6.76 14.52 -8.42
N ALA A 212 -5.68 13.73 -8.53
CA ALA A 212 -5.63 12.54 -9.38
C ALA A 212 -6.52 11.40 -8.87
N CYS A 213 -6.44 11.08 -7.58
CA CYS A 213 -7.09 9.90 -7.00
C CYS A 213 -8.63 9.88 -7.18
N PRO A 214 -9.38 10.97 -6.93
CA PRO A 214 -10.82 11.01 -7.20
C PRO A 214 -11.18 10.82 -8.68
N ILE A 215 -10.38 11.39 -9.59
CA ILE A 215 -10.60 11.29 -11.03
C ILE A 215 -10.47 9.84 -11.48
N VAL A 216 -9.33 9.20 -11.16
CA VAL A 216 -9.06 7.84 -11.63
C VAL A 216 -9.99 6.83 -10.97
N ASP A 217 -10.29 6.97 -9.67
CA ASP A 217 -11.28 6.11 -9.00
C ASP A 217 -12.66 6.22 -9.68
N SER A 218 -13.10 7.42 -10.06
CA SER A 218 -14.35 7.60 -10.80
C SER A 218 -14.30 6.90 -12.16
N VAL A 219 -13.26 7.20 -12.95
CA VAL A 219 -13.12 6.74 -14.35
C VAL A 219 -12.92 5.22 -14.44
N GLU A 220 -12.14 4.61 -13.56
CA GLU A 220 -11.93 3.16 -13.53
C GLU A 220 -13.14 2.37 -12.97
N GLY A 221 -14.21 3.06 -12.57
CA GLY A 221 -15.39 2.40 -12.04
C GLY A 221 -15.23 1.89 -10.61
N VAL A 222 -14.25 2.39 -9.83
CA VAL A 222 -14.13 2.05 -8.40
C VAL A 222 -15.43 2.39 -7.71
N THR A 223 -16.01 1.43 -6.99
CA THR A 223 -17.26 1.62 -6.24
C THR A 223 -17.00 1.92 -4.78
N HIS A 224 -15.95 1.34 -4.21
CA HIS A 224 -15.56 1.47 -2.82
C HIS A 224 -14.08 1.80 -2.75
N ALA A 225 -13.76 3.08 -2.54
CA ALA A 225 -12.40 3.56 -2.41
C ALA A 225 -11.97 3.45 -0.95
N LEU A 226 -11.26 2.36 -0.64
CA LEU A 226 -10.79 2.07 0.71
C LEU A 226 -9.50 2.84 1.00
N ARG A 227 -9.48 3.60 2.10
CA ARG A 227 -8.35 4.49 2.45
C ARG A 227 -7.91 4.28 3.89
N THR A 228 -6.65 4.58 4.18
CA THR A 228 -6.20 4.64 5.57
C THR A 228 -6.70 5.91 6.25
N SER A 229 -6.93 5.84 7.56
CA SER A 229 -7.45 6.95 8.37
C SER A 229 -6.61 8.22 8.35
N GLU A 230 -5.35 8.15 7.90
CA GLU A 230 -4.47 9.31 7.69
C GLU A 230 -5.00 10.30 6.65
N TYR A 231 -5.94 9.85 5.81
CA TYR A 231 -6.59 10.65 4.79
C TYR A 231 -7.98 11.17 5.18
N ASN A 232 -8.43 10.96 6.41
CA ASN A 232 -9.78 11.34 6.85
C ASN A 232 -10.10 12.81 6.58
N ASP A 233 -9.18 13.72 6.92
CA ASP A 233 -9.35 15.16 6.67
C ASP A 233 -9.43 15.48 5.17
N ARG A 234 -8.92 14.61 4.30
CA ARG A 234 -8.95 14.74 2.84
C ARG A 234 -10.16 14.05 2.20
N ASN A 235 -11.04 13.42 2.97
CA ASN A 235 -12.24 12.81 2.41
C ASN A 235 -13.22 13.87 1.89
N ASP A 236 -13.33 15.01 2.56
CA ASP A 236 -14.17 16.10 2.06
C ASP A 236 -13.55 16.78 0.83
N GLN A 237 -12.22 16.84 0.77
CA GLN A 237 -11.50 17.31 -0.41
C GLN A 237 -11.77 16.38 -1.61
N TYR A 238 -11.72 15.07 -1.39
CA TYR A 238 -12.07 14.06 -2.40
C TYR A 238 -13.49 14.25 -2.94
N LYS A 239 -14.48 14.37 -2.04
CA LYS A 239 -15.89 14.60 -2.41
C LYS A 239 -16.06 15.92 -3.17
N TRP A 240 -15.33 16.97 -2.77
CA TRP A 240 -15.37 18.25 -3.46
C TRP A 240 -14.86 18.12 -4.88
N MET A 241 -13.74 17.42 -5.12
CA MET A 241 -13.20 17.20 -6.48
C MET A 241 -14.21 16.46 -7.36
N ILE A 242 -14.83 15.39 -6.84
CA ILE A 242 -15.88 14.66 -7.55
C ILE A 242 -17.03 15.58 -7.95
N LYS A 243 -17.54 16.39 -7.03
CA LYS A 243 -18.64 17.33 -7.29
C LYS A 243 -18.23 18.44 -8.27
N ALA A 244 -17.05 19.02 -8.08
CA ALA A 244 -16.54 20.12 -8.89
C ALA A 244 -16.39 19.72 -10.36
N LEU A 245 -15.97 18.48 -10.61
CA LEU A 245 -15.74 17.92 -11.95
C LEU A 245 -16.97 17.22 -12.54
N GLY A 246 -18.04 17.01 -11.77
CA GLY A 246 -19.24 16.30 -12.21
C GLY A 246 -19.02 14.80 -12.40
N LEU A 247 -18.18 14.19 -11.57
CA LEU A 247 -17.77 12.79 -11.66
C LEU A 247 -18.68 11.86 -10.86
N ARG A 248 -18.60 10.56 -11.16
CA ARG A 248 -19.29 9.52 -10.38
C ARG A 248 -18.59 9.38 -9.02
N ALA A 249 -19.36 9.44 -7.94
CA ALA A 249 -18.84 9.29 -6.59
C ALA A 249 -18.70 7.80 -6.18
N PRO A 250 -17.49 7.29 -5.91
CA PRO A 250 -17.34 6.07 -5.12
C PRO A 250 -17.74 6.29 -3.65
N SER A 251 -18.16 5.22 -2.98
CA SER A 251 -18.23 5.18 -1.52
C SER A 251 -16.81 5.26 -0.94
N LEU A 252 -16.62 6.13 0.04
CA LEU A 252 -15.37 6.23 0.81
C LEU A 252 -15.51 5.46 2.12
N ASP A 253 -14.62 4.50 2.34
CA ASP A 253 -14.54 3.75 3.60
C ASP A 253 -13.11 3.78 4.13
N ASP A 254 -12.95 4.32 5.34
CA ASP A 254 -11.65 4.42 6.00
C ASP A 254 -11.42 3.24 6.93
N PHE A 255 -10.16 2.82 7.04
CA PHE A 255 -9.69 1.87 8.04
C PHE A 255 -8.37 2.36 8.66
N SER A 256 -8.07 1.94 9.89
CA SER A 256 -6.86 2.37 10.56
C SER A 256 -5.62 1.77 9.92
N ARG A 257 -4.57 2.59 9.84
CA ARG A 257 -3.24 2.13 9.47
C ARG A 257 -2.76 1.07 10.47
N LEU A 258 -2.09 0.05 9.98
CA LEU A 258 -1.43 -0.93 10.85
C LEU A 258 -0.17 -0.34 11.45
N ASN A 259 -0.10 -0.33 12.79
CA ASN A 259 1.11 -0.05 13.55
C ASN A 259 1.51 -1.32 14.31
N MET A 260 2.81 -1.61 14.36
CA MET A 260 3.36 -2.78 15.05
C MET A 260 4.30 -2.32 16.15
N GLU A 261 4.27 -2.98 17.31
CA GLU A 261 5.21 -2.69 18.39
C GLU A 261 6.66 -2.96 17.95
N TYR A 262 7.59 -2.17 18.48
CA TYR A 262 9.02 -2.27 18.19
C TYR A 262 9.38 -2.21 16.69
N THR A 263 8.52 -1.59 15.87
CA THR A 263 8.65 -1.64 14.41
C THR A 263 8.39 -0.28 13.78
N VAL A 264 9.24 0.09 12.82
CA VAL A 264 9.08 1.30 12.03
C VAL A 264 8.42 0.98 10.69
N MET A 265 7.31 1.65 10.36
CA MET A 265 6.57 1.50 9.09
C MET A 265 6.86 2.62 8.07
N SER A 266 7.69 3.60 8.42
CA SER A 266 8.00 4.70 7.49
C SER A 266 8.97 4.22 6.41
N LYS A 267 8.57 4.32 5.12
CA LYS A 267 9.45 4.00 3.97
C LYS A 267 10.79 4.72 4.09
N ARG A 268 10.80 6.03 4.41
CA ARG A 268 12.04 6.82 4.59
C ARG A 268 13.02 6.18 5.57
N LYS A 269 12.54 5.75 6.74
CA LYS A 269 13.39 5.12 7.76
C LYS A 269 13.81 3.70 7.38
N LEU A 270 12.94 2.94 6.72
CA LEU A 270 13.28 1.60 6.21
C LEU A 270 14.36 1.68 5.11
N THR A 271 14.26 2.66 4.21
CA THR A 271 15.29 2.94 3.22
C THR A 271 16.61 3.33 3.89
N GLU A 272 16.57 4.15 4.95
CA GLU A 272 17.77 4.48 5.74
C GLU A 272 18.43 3.22 6.33
N PHE A 273 17.66 2.27 6.85
CA PHE A 273 18.22 1.02 7.40
C PHE A 273 18.97 0.19 6.36
N VAL A 274 18.44 0.12 5.13
CA VAL A 274 19.10 -0.56 4.01
C VAL A 274 20.35 0.21 3.59
N ASN A 275 20.25 1.52 3.38
CA ASN A 275 21.36 2.35 2.91
C ASN A 275 22.52 2.43 3.90
N THR A 276 22.23 2.38 5.21
CA THR A 276 23.24 2.40 6.28
C THR A 276 23.74 1.01 6.68
N GLY A 277 23.30 -0.04 6.00
CA GLY A 277 23.75 -1.42 6.26
C GLY A 277 23.29 -2.01 7.59
N LYS A 278 22.32 -1.40 8.29
CA LYS A 278 21.73 -1.94 9.54
C LYS A 278 21.00 -3.27 9.28
N VAL A 279 20.51 -3.45 8.05
CA VAL A 279 19.97 -4.68 7.49
C VAL A 279 20.67 -4.97 6.16
N TRP A 280 20.73 -6.24 5.75
CA TRP A 280 21.41 -6.58 4.48
C TRP A 280 20.60 -6.23 3.23
N GLY A 281 19.32 -5.91 3.39
CA GLY A 281 18.43 -5.62 2.28
C GLY A 281 16.97 -5.59 2.70
N TRP A 282 16.10 -5.40 1.70
CA TRP A 282 14.65 -5.30 1.92
C TRP A 282 13.99 -6.62 2.28
N ASP A 283 14.63 -7.76 2.02
CA ASP A 283 14.13 -9.09 2.38
C ASP A 283 14.78 -9.65 3.66
N ASP A 284 15.56 -8.84 4.38
CA ASP A 284 16.12 -9.21 5.68
C ASP A 284 14.98 -9.65 6.64
N PRO A 285 15.07 -10.80 7.33
CA PRO A 285 14.07 -11.29 8.27
C PRO A 285 13.69 -10.31 9.39
N ARG A 286 14.56 -9.34 9.68
CA ARG A 286 14.29 -8.27 10.67
C ARG A 286 13.44 -7.15 10.09
N MET A 287 13.34 -7.04 8.77
CA MET A 287 12.52 -6.04 8.10
C MET A 287 11.04 -6.42 8.15
N PRO A 288 10.15 -5.44 8.35
CA PRO A 288 8.71 -5.67 8.34
C PRO A 288 8.12 -5.72 6.92
N THR A 289 8.95 -5.99 5.92
CA THR A 289 8.54 -6.18 4.53
C THR A 289 7.77 -7.49 4.38
N ALA A 290 6.90 -7.58 3.37
CA ALA A 290 6.26 -8.86 3.05
C ALA A 290 7.34 -9.94 2.81
N ARG A 291 8.38 -9.59 2.04
CA ARG A 291 9.53 -10.46 1.78
C ARG A 291 10.28 -10.87 3.04
N GLY A 292 10.61 -9.92 3.92
CA GLY A 292 11.32 -10.19 5.18
C GLY A 292 10.54 -11.14 6.08
N LEU A 293 9.22 -10.93 6.22
CA LEU A 293 8.36 -11.80 7.01
C LEU A 293 8.27 -13.22 6.43
N LEU A 294 8.07 -13.35 5.12
CA LEU A 294 8.04 -14.65 4.46
C LEU A 294 9.39 -15.36 4.57
N ARG A 295 10.50 -14.64 4.37
CA ARG A 295 11.87 -15.18 4.53
C ARG A 295 12.16 -15.61 5.96
N ARG A 296 11.60 -14.90 6.96
CA ARG A 296 11.68 -15.28 8.39
C ARG A 296 10.90 -16.57 8.71
N GLY A 297 10.03 -17.03 7.82
CA GLY A 297 9.21 -18.23 8.02
C GLY A 297 7.78 -17.94 8.44
N VAL A 298 7.28 -16.71 8.27
CA VAL A 298 5.83 -16.45 8.34
C VAL A 298 5.18 -17.09 7.12
N HIS A 299 4.24 -18.00 7.34
CA HIS A 299 3.43 -18.59 6.29
C HIS A 299 2.44 -17.54 5.75
N VAL A 300 2.24 -17.49 4.43
CA VAL A 300 1.35 -16.51 3.79
C VAL A 300 -0.06 -16.52 4.38
N GLN A 301 -0.59 -17.69 4.71
CA GLN A 301 -1.91 -17.82 5.33
C GLN A 301 -1.99 -17.14 6.71
N ALA A 302 -0.90 -17.10 7.48
CA ALA A 302 -0.88 -16.42 8.76
C ALA A 302 -1.09 -14.91 8.59
N LEU A 303 -0.52 -14.32 7.52
CA LEU A 303 -0.74 -12.91 7.17
C LEU A 303 -2.18 -12.64 6.76
N TRP A 304 -2.80 -13.57 6.01
CA TRP A 304 -4.22 -13.47 5.63
C TRP A 304 -5.13 -13.49 6.85
N GLU A 305 -4.96 -14.48 7.73
CA GLU A 305 -5.74 -14.60 8.95
C GLU A 305 -5.51 -13.40 9.87
N PHE A 306 -4.27 -12.90 9.95
CA PHE A 306 -3.98 -11.69 10.71
C PHE A 306 -4.77 -10.48 10.20
N VAL A 307 -4.81 -10.27 8.88
CA VAL A 307 -5.57 -9.16 8.28
C VAL A 307 -7.09 -9.35 8.48
N LYS A 308 -7.62 -10.57 8.34
CA LYS A 308 -9.04 -10.86 8.60
C LYS A 308 -9.43 -10.55 10.05
N VAL A 309 -8.60 -10.95 11.01
CA VAL A 309 -8.82 -10.67 12.44
C VAL A 309 -8.75 -9.16 12.72
N GLN A 310 -7.87 -8.43 12.03
CA GLN A 310 -7.78 -6.98 12.17
C GLN A 310 -8.98 -6.23 11.56
N GLY A 311 -9.49 -6.71 10.44
CA GLY A 311 -10.61 -6.12 9.72
C GLY A 311 -10.38 -4.66 9.33
N MET A 312 -11.49 -3.92 9.21
CA MET A 312 -11.54 -2.50 8.84
C MET A 312 -11.87 -1.58 10.03
N SER A 313 -11.34 -1.87 11.22
CA SER A 313 -11.52 -0.96 12.35
C SER A 313 -10.98 0.42 12.03
N LYS A 314 -11.71 1.48 12.41
CA LYS A 314 -11.22 2.87 12.32
C LYS A 314 -10.33 3.27 13.50
N VAL A 315 -10.31 2.47 14.56
CA VAL A 315 -9.51 2.73 15.76
C VAL A 315 -8.05 2.40 15.46
N SER A 316 -7.17 3.36 15.70
CA SER A 316 -5.73 3.16 15.58
C SER A 316 -5.22 2.39 16.79
N ASN A 317 -4.76 1.16 16.55
CA ASN A 317 -4.17 0.31 17.56
C ASN A 317 -2.76 -0.12 17.14
N THR A 318 -1.85 -0.19 18.11
CA THR A 318 -0.53 -0.80 17.92
C THR A 318 -0.65 -2.30 18.21
N MET A 319 -0.07 -3.11 17.32
CA MET A 319 -0.22 -4.54 17.32
C MET A 319 1.07 -5.25 17.72
N GLU A 320 0.94 -6.21 18.63
CA GLU A 320 2.04 -7.09 19.03
C GLU A 320 2.33 -8.15 17.96
N TRP A 321 3.61 -8.47 17.81
CA TRP A 321 4.06 -9.53 16.90
C TRP A 321 3.56 -10.93 17.29
N GLU A 322 3.31 -11.17 18.59
CA GLU A 322 2.87 -12.47 19.08
C GLU A 322 1.58 -12.93 18.40
N LYS A 323 0.69 -12.01 18.03
CA LYS A 323 -0.55 -12.34 17.31
C LYS A 323 -0.28 -13.01 15.95
N ILE A 324 0.69 -12.50 15.18
CA ILE A 324 1.10 -13.10 13.90
C ILE A 324 1.80 -14.43 14.15
N TRP A 325 2.69 -14.51 15.15
CA TRP A 325 3.42 -15.74 15.46
C TRP A 325 2.51 -16.86 15.96
N ASN A 326 1.50 -16.54 16.76
CA ASN A 326 0.50 -17.49 17.24
C ASN A 326 -0.36 -18.02 16.08
N LEU A 327 -0.78 -17.15 15.15
CA LEU A 327 -1.46 -17.58 13.92
C LEU A 327 -0.53 -18.46 13.06
N ASN A 328 0.73 -18.07 12.89
CA ASN A 328 1.71 -18.83 12.14
C ASN A 328 1.96 -20.20 12.75
N LYS A 329 2.14 -20.29 14.07
CA LYS A 329 2.32 -21.53 14.82
C LYS A 329 1.16 -22.49 14.59
N LYS A 330 -0.09 -22.02 14.61
CA LYS A 330 -1.27 -22.86 14.34
C LYS A 330 -1.25 -23.49 12.94
N ILE A 331 -0.62 -22.83 11.96
CA ILE A 331 -0.51 -23.32 10.58
C ILE A 331 0.70 -24.26 10.42
N ILE A 332 1.86 -23.88 10.96
CA ILE A 332 3.10 -24.64 10.75
C ILE A 332 3.22 -25.85 11.68
N ASP A 333 2.70 -25.78 12.91
CA ASP A 333 2.86 -26.84 13.91
C ASP A 333 2.32 -28.18 13.41
N PRO A 334 1.16 -28.30 12.74
CA PRO A 334 0.68 -29.59 12.25
C PRO A 334 1.46 -30.18 11.07
N ILE A 335 2.26 -29.36 10.35
CA ILE A 335 2.89 -29.74 9.07
C ILE A 335 4.42 -29.74 9.10
N ALA A 336 5.05 -29.13 10.12
CA ALA A 336 6.49 -28.99 10.17
C ALA A 336 7.20 -30.32 10.54
N PRO A 337 8.19 -30.80 9.79
CA PRO A 337 9.02 -31.90 10.26
C PRO A 337 9.85 -31.47 11.48
N ARG A 338 9.94 -32.31 12.52
CA ARG A 338 10.76 -32.06 13.72
C ARG A 338 12.15 -32.64 13.52
N TYR A 339 13.15 -31.76 13.55
CA TYR A 339 14.56 -32.13 13.61
C TYR A 339 15.15 -31.72 14.96
N THR A 340 16.26 -32.36 15.32
CA THR A 340 17.05 -31.97 16.49
C THR A 340 18.28 -31.25 15.96
N ALA A 341 18.47 -30.01 16.41
CA ALA A 341 19.67 -29.24 16.15
C ALA A 341 20.31 -28.88 17.49
N MET A 342 21.63 -28.82 17.53
CA MET A 342 22.37 -28.32 18.69
C MET A 342 22.89 -26.92 18.39
N ASP A 343 22.80 -26.06 19.38
CA ASP A 343 23.35 -24.72 19.29
C ASP A 343 24.89 -24.75 19.42
N GLN A 344 25.53 -23.63 19.11
CA GLN A 344 26.97 -23.42 19.24
C GLN A 344 27.49 -23.66 20.66
N PHE A 345 26.64 -23.48 21.68
CA PHE A 345 26.98 -23.69 23.10
C PHE A 345 26.80 -25.14 23.58
N ARG A 346 26.84 -26.12 22.67
CA ARG A 346 26.72 -27.54 23.00
C ARG A 346 27.84 -27.99 23.94
N ILE A 347 27.51 -28.89 24.87
CA ILE A 347 28.46 -29.53 25.78
C ILE A 347 28.75 -30.93 25.23
N PRO A 348 29.97 -31.19 24.73
CA PRO A 348 30.34 -32.52 24.26
C PRO A 348 30.14 -33.55 25.37
N THR A 349 29.31 -34.56 25.10
CA THR A 349 28.97 -35.56 26.11
C THR A 349 29.44 -36.93 25.64
N THR A 350 30.16 -37.64 26.50
CA THR A 350 30.53 -39.04 26.27
C THR A 350 29.77 -39.94 27.24
N MET A 351 28.94 -40.83 26.72
CA MET A 351 28.20 -41.80 27.52
C MET A 351 29.03 -43.05 27.78
N LYS A 352 29.08 -43.51 29.03
CA LYS A 352 29.71 -44.80 29.40
C LYS A 352 28.72 -45.94 29.17
N GLY A 353 29.20 -47.08 28.65
CA GLY A 353 28.38 -48.27 28.39
C GLY A 353 27.62 -48.25 27.06
N VAL A 354 28.04 -47.42 26.10
CA VAL A 354 27.51 -47.42 24.73
C VAL A 354 28.65 -47.71 23.77
N ASP A 355 28.74 -48.95 23.28
CA ASP A 355 29.91 -49.41 22.52
C ASP A 355 29.69 -49.38 21.00
N ALA A 356 28.44 -49.30 20.53
CA ALA A 356 28.08 -49.32 19.11
C ALA A 356 27.17 -48.15 18.72
N VAL A 357 27.33 -47.67 17.48
CA VAL A 357 26.39 -46.73 16.86
C VAL A 357 25.13 -47.49 16.47
N SER A 358 23.97 -47.01 16.90
CA SER A 358 22.67 -47.56 16.50
C SER A 358 21.87 -46.53 15.71
N ARG A 359 21.00 -47.02 14.83
CA ARG A 359 20.11 -46.21 14.01
C ARG A 359 18.68 -46.65 14.26
N GLN A 360 17.78 -45.69 14.49
CA GLN A 360 16.37 -45.97 14.73
C GLN A 360 15.51 -45.08 13.84
N GLN A 361 14.43 -45.66 13.31
CA GLN A 361 13.42 -44.87 12.61
C GLN A 361 12.51 -44.18 13.63
N ALA A 362 12.31 -42.88 13.44
CA ALA A 362 11.42 -42.06 14.25
C ALA A 362 10.53 -41.22 13.34
N LEU A 363 9.28 -40.99 13.74
CA LEU A 363 8.40 -40.10 12.99
C LEU A 363 8.96 -38.67 12.98
N LEU A 364 8.88 -38.02 11.80
CA LEU A 364 9.18 -36.59 11.67
C LEU A 364 8.18 -35.74 12.45
N HIS A 365 6.95 -36.21 12.64
CA HIS A 365 5.95 -35.54 13.44
C HIS A 365 5.11 -36.55 14.24
N LYS A 366 5.22 -36.52 15.57
CA LYS A 366 4.56 -37.51 16.45
C LYS A 366 3.03 -37.60 16.25
N LYS A 367 2.35 -36.47 16.02
CA LYS A 367 0.89 -36.40 15.81
C LYS A 367 0.45 -36.42 14.33
N ASN A 368 1.37 -36.51 13.36
CA ASN A 368 1.05 -36.49 11.93
C ASN A 368 1.98 -37.44 11.17
N PRO A 369 1.62 -38.74 11.10
CA PRO A 369 2.43 -39.76 10.44
C PRO A 369 2.68 -39.50 8.94
N ASP A 370 1.78 -38.78 8.26
CA ASP A 370 1.85 -38.52 6.81
C ASP A 370 3.07 -37.68 6.39
N ILE A 371 3.70 -36.97 7.34
CA ILE A 371 4.94 -36.21 7.10
C ILE A 371 6.12 -37.15 6.87
N GLY A 372 6.02 -38.40 7.32
CA GLY A 372 7.03 -39.44 7.16
C GLY A 372 7.92 -39.64 8.37
N SER A 373 9.01 -40.40 8.17
CA SER A 373 9.98 -40.75 9.20
C SER A 373 11.37 -40.22 8.86
N LYS A 374 12.23 -40.19 9.88
CA LYS A 374 13.66 -39.93 9.79
C LYS A 374 14.40 -41.04 10.51
N GLU A 375 15.61 -41.29 10.05
CA GLU A 375 16.57 -42.08 10.82
C GLU A 375 17.27 -41.19 11.84
N VAL A 376 17.35 -41.64 13.09
CA VAL A 376 18.10 -41.00 14.16
C VAL A 376 19.26 -41.90 14.55
N THR A 377 20.46 -41.34 14.53
CA THR A 377 21.68 -42.03 14.92
C THR A 377 21.99 -41.75 16.39
N TYR A 378 22.24 -42.82 17.15
CA TYR A 378 22.65 -42.77 18.55
C TYR A 378 24.05 -43.35 18.68
N GLY A 379 24.94 -42.66 19.39
CA GLY A 379 26.30 -43.10 19.63
C GLY A 379 26.82 -42.61 20.97
N ALA A 380 28.03 -43.07 21.33
CA ALA A 380 28.66 -42.74 22.61
C ALA A 380 29.00 -41.25 22.75
N LYS A 381 29.22 -40.56 21.63
CA LYS A 381 29.60 -39.13 21.57
C LYS A 381 28.43 -38.33 21.00
N LEU A 382 27.94 -37.37 21.78
CA LEU A 382 26.86 -36.46 21.43
C LEU A 382 27.37 -35.02 21.32
#